data_AF-A0A0J7I0Q6-F1
#
_entry.id   AF-A0A0J7I0Q6-F1
#
_cell.length_a   1.000
_cell.length_b   1.000
_cell.length_c   1.000
_cell.angle_alpha   90.00
_cell.angle_beta   90.00
_cell.angle_gamma   90.00
#
_symmetry.space_group_name_H-M   'P 1'
#
loop_
_entity.id
_entity.type
_entity.pdbx_description
1 polymer ?
#
loop_
_entity_poly.entity_id
_entity_poly.type
_entity_poly.pdbx_seq_one_letter_code
_entity_poly.pdbx_strand_id
1 'polypeptide(L)'
;MNVYISLTIDSQGKHKSNLVANISSKMKEFFDSKNYGNDLLNYGIGLNCVNPPKGFEKFSKRQSPKYIFDKTTINKYTGQNHRMYKLFLDDITLTQDEYEKFLSLSDKDSLDIVRNKITDLLENLDKLPKKVKDFDKDRFKLDMKFFLEQFVSNSLG
;
A
#
# COMPACT_ATOMS: atom_id res chain seq x y z
N MET A 1 -10.09 -10.67 3.24
CA MET A 1 -8.67 -10.32 3.48
C MET A 1 -8.58 -8.83 3.73
N ASN A 2 -7.80 -8.37 4.71
CA ASN A 2 -7.68 -6.94 5.00
C ASN A 2 -6.54 -6.33 4.18
N VAL A 3 -6.86 -5.39 3.30
CA VAL A 3 -5.89 -4.67 2.46
C VAL A 3 -6.04 -3.19 2.70
N TYR A 4 -4.94 -2.48 2.92
CA TYR A 4 -4.96 -1.05 3.19
C TYR A 4 -3.69 -0.35 2.73
N ILE A 5 -3.82 0.96 2.46
CA ILE A 5 -2.71 1.87 2.22
C ILE A 5 -2.52 2.76 3.46
N SER A 6 -1.30 2.82 3.97
CA SER A 6 -0.86 3.80 4.96
C SER A 6 -0.12 4.93 4.26
N LEU A 7 -0.65 6.14 4.30
CA LEU A 7 -0.07 7.31 3.62
C LEU A 7 0.87 8.08 4.55
N THR A 8 2.11 8.29 4.08
CA THR A 8 3.03 9.31 4.61
C THR A 8 3.10 10.44 3.58
N ILE A 9 2.65 11.63 3.94
CA ILE A 9 2.62 12.78 3.02
C ILE A 9 3.09 14.06 3.71
N ASP A 10 3.83 14.89 3.00
CA ASP A 10 4.22 16.21 3.50
C ASP A 10 3.11 17.25 3.31
N SER A 11 3.36 18.48 3.76
CA SER A 11 2.38 19.56 3.73
C SER A 11 1.97 19.97 2.30
N GLN A 12 2.87 19.85 1.32
CA GLN A 12 2.58 20.22 -0.06
C GLN A 12 1.69 19.19 -0.73
N GLY A 13 1.81 17.92 -0.36
CA GLY A 13 0.97 16.85 -0.91
C GLY A 13 -0.41 16.70 -0.27
N LYS A 14 -0.69 17.40 0.83
CA LYS A 14 -1.89 17.16 1.66
C LYS A 14 -3.22 17.18 0.88
N HIS A 15 -3.34 17.98 -0.18
CA HIS A 15 -4.55 18.01 -1.02
C HIS A 15 -4.85 16.68 -1.71
N LYS A 16 -3.84 15.83 -1.94
CA LYS A 16 -3.99 14.48 -2.50
C LYS A 16 -4.29 13.41 -1.45
N SER A 17 -4.34 13.73 -0.15
CA SER A 17 -4.58 12.73 0.90
C SER A 17 -5.94 12.03 0.76
N ASN A 18 -6.99 12.77 0.42
CA ASN A 18 -8.33 12.22 0.22
C ASN A 18 -8.39 11.24 -0.96
N LEU A 19 -7.61 11.49 -2.01
CA LEU A 19 -7.49 10.61 -3.16
C LEU A 19 -6.97 9.23 -2.75
N VAL A 20 -5.88 9.20 -1.98
CA VAL A 20 -5.27 7.96 -1.47
C VAL A 20 -6.17 7.29 -0.44
N ALA A 21 -6.82 8.05 0.42
CA ALA A 21 -7.77 7.52 1.40
C ALA A 21 -8.96 6.82 0.72
N ASN A 22 -9.48 7.40 -0.37
CA ASN A 22 -10.59 6.83 -1.13
C ASN A 22 -10.23 5.48 -1.74
N ILE A 23 -9.11 5.39 -2.48
CA ILE A 23 -8.67 4.10 -3.05
C ILE A 23 -8.38 3.07 -1.95
N SER A 24 -7.76 3.47 -0.83
CA SER A 24 -7.52 2.58 0.31
C SER A 24 -8.83 2.01 0.90
N SER A 25 -9.87 2.86 1.06
CA SER A 25 -11.19 2.42 1.53
C SER A 25 -11.84 1.45 0.54
N LYS A 26 -11.80 1.75 -0.77
CA LYS A 26 -12.38 0.88 -1.80
C LYS A 26 -11.63 -0.43 -1.97
N MET A 27 -10.30 -0.43 -1.80
CA MET A 27 -9.52 -1.66 -1.71
C MET A 27 -10.01 -2.51 -0.54
N LYS A 28 -10.12 -1.92 0.65
CA LYS A 28 -10.59 -2.63 1.83
C LYS A 28 -11.97 -3.25 1.58
N GLU A 29 -12.94 -2.49 1.09
CA GLU A 29 -14.29 -2.97 0.76
C GLU A 29 -14.25 -4.15 -0.23
N PHE A 30 -13.45 -4.05 -1.30
CA PHE A 30 -13.36 -5.07 -2.33
C PHE A 30 -12.75 -6.40 -1.84
N PHE A 31 -11.76 -6.33 -0.93
CA PHE A 31 -11.02 -7.50 -0.45
C PHE A 31 -11.59 -8.11 0.83
N ASP A 32 -12.42 -7.40 1.59
CA ASP A 32 -12.87 -7.82 2.93
C ASP A 32 -13.50 -9.21 2.93
N SER A 33 -14.42 -9.46 2.00
CA SER A 33 -15.15 -10.73 1.84
C SER A 33 -14.35 -11.84 1.15
N LYS A 34 -13.17 -11.54 0.60
CA LYS A 34 -12.38 -12.49 -0.18
C LYS A 34 -11.44 -13.30 0.70
N ASN A 35 -11.36 -14.60 0.39
CA ASN A 35 -10.44 -15.53 1.05
C ASN A 35 -9.39 -16.02 0.03
N TYR A 36 -8.12 -15.87 0.38
CA TYR A 36 -6.97 -16.30 -0.41
C TYR A 36 -6.13 -17.34 0.32
N GLY A 37 -6.65 -17.98 1.36
CA GLY A 37 -5.90 -18.87 2.25
C GLY A 37 -5.65 -18.25 3.61
N ASN A 38 -5.12 -19.06 4.52
CA ASN A 38 -5.04 -18.73 5.93
C ASN A 38 -3.69 -18.17 6.37
N ASP A 39 -2.63 -18.20 5.57
CA ASP A 39 -1.28 -17.78 6.00
C ASP A 39 -0.98 -16.30 5.76
N LEU A 40 -1.78 -15.60 4.96
CA LEU A 40 -1.72 -14.16 4.78
C LEU A 40 -3.13 -13.56 4.89
N LEU A 41 -3.39 -12.84 5.97
CA LEU A 41 -4.71 -12.26 6.24
C LEU A 41 -4.72 -10.73 6.09
N ASN A 42 -3.56 -10.10 6.18
CA ASN A 42 -3.40 -8.66 6.10
C ASN A 42 -2.31 -8.30 5.07
N TYR A 43 -2.58 -7.31 4.21
CA TYR A 43 -1.59 -6.71 3.34
C TYR A 43 -1.61 -5.19 3.51
N GLY A 44 -0.53 -4.65 4.09
CA GLY A 44 -0.36 -3.22 4.27
C GLY A 44 0.64 -2.67 3.27
N ILE A 45 0.22 -1.61 2.56
CA ILE A 45 1.06 -0.89 1.61
C ILE A 45 1.37 0.49 2.20
N GLY A 46 2.63 0.77 2.51
CA GLY A 46 3.07 2.12 2.83
C GLY A 46 3.25 2.92 1.56
N LEU A 47 2.58 4.06 1.42
CA LEU A 47 2.80 5.01 0.33
C LEU A 47 3.48 6.26 0.89
N ASN A 48 4.75 6.46 0.52
CA ASN A 48 5.55 7.60 0.94
C ASN A 48 5.60 8.64 -0.18
N CYS A 49 4.80 9.69 0.00
CA CYS A 49 4.69 10.88 -0.86
C CYS A 49 5.35 12.08 -0.16
N VAL A 50 6.67 12.05 -0.03
CA VAL A 50 7.44 13.10 0.64
C VAL A 50 8.61 13.54 -0.22
N ASN A 51 8.90 14.84 -0.24
CA ASN A 51 10.14 15.36 -0.80
C ASN A 51 11.11 15.72 0.33
N PRO A 52 11.96 14.78 0.78
CA PRO A 52 12.88 15.04 1.88
C PRO A 52 13.87 16.14 1.50
N PRO A 53 14.18 17.09 2.41
CA PRO A 53 15.25 18.06 2.19
C PRO A 53 16.58 17.36 1.90
N LYS A 54 17.44 18.01 1.12
CA LYS A 54 18.77 17.50 0.79
C LYS A 54 19.53 17.08 2.05
N GLY A 55 20.02 15.85 2.10
CA GLY A 55 20.70 15.24 3.25
C GLY A 55 19.80 14.44 4.21
N PHE A 56 18.47 14.46 4.02
CA PHE A 56 17.50 13.70 4.82
C PHE A 56 16.86 12.51 4.07
N GLU A 57 17.35 12.20 2.87
CA GLU A 57 16.81 11.14 1.99
C GLU A 57 16.84 9.77 2.67
N LYS A 58 17.80 9.54 3.58
CA LYS A 58 17.91 8.31 4.37
C LYS A 58 16.67 7.99 5.20
N PHE A 59 15.91 9.01 5.60
CA PHE A 59 14.68 8.85 6.40
C PHE A 59 13.45 8.55 5.54
N SER A 60 13.57 8.70 4.21
CA SER A 60 12.51 8.40 3.24
C SER A 60 12.81 7.15 2.41
N LYS A 61 13.83 6.37 2.82
CA LYS A 61 14.18 5.11 2.14
C LYS A 61 13.03 4.12 2.24
N ARG A 62 12.66 3.57 1.08
CA ARG A 62 11.74 2.44 0.96
C ARG A 62 12.17 1.30 1.89
N GLN A 63 11.26 0.79 2.72
CA GLN A 63 11.56 -0.41 3.50
C GLN A 63 11.43 -1.66 2.64
N SER A 64 12.26 -2.66 2.95
CA SER A 64 12.17 -3.95 2.28
C SER A 64 10.86 -4.67 2.66
N PRO A 65 10.29 -5.45 1.73
CA PRO A 65 9.10 -6.27 1.98
C PRO A 65 9.27 -7.13 3.22
N LYS A 66 8.23 -7.22 4.05
CA LYS A 66 8.30 -7.95 5.32
C LYS A 66 7.03 -8.69 5.63
N TYR A 67 7.17 -9.99 5.94
CA TYR A 67 6.10 -10.79 6.49
C TYR A 67 6.22 -10.90 8.03
N ILE A 68 5.11 -10.69 8.72
CA ILE A 68 4.96 -10.78 10.17
C ILE A 68 3.90 -11.85 10.47
N PHE A 69 4.31 -12.93 11.13
CA PHE A 69 3.41 -14.02 11.48
C PHE A 69 2.49 -13.64 12.65
N ASP A 70 3.08 -13.24 13.78
CA ASP A 70 2.37 -12.71 14.93
C ASP A 70 3.33 -11.82 15.73
N LYS A 71 2.94 -10.58 16.00
CA LYS A 71 3.72 -9.64 16.80
C LYS A 71 2.79 -8.62 17.42
N THR A 72 2.85 -8.50 18.74
CA THR A 72 2.19 -7.41 19.46
C THR A 72 3.20 -6.32 19.82
N THR A 73 2.84 -5.07 19.54
CA THR A 73 3.60 -3.88 19.93
C THR A 73 2.72 -2.96 20.74
N ILE A 74 3.29 -2.23 21.70
CA ILE A 74 2.58 -1.21 22.45
C ILE A 74 2.79 0.13 21.75
N ASN A 75 1.70 0.82 21.43
CA ASN A 75 1.79 2.20 20.96
C ASN A 75 2.30 3.08 22.12
N LYS A 76 3.50 3.66 21.95
CA LYS A 76 4.16 4.46 23.01
C LYS A 76 3.38 5.72 23.40
N TYR A 77 2.49 6.21 22.54
CA TYR A 77 1.72 7.43 22.77
C TYR A 77 0.36 7.14 23.42
N THR A 78 -0.30 6.04 23.04
CA THR A 78 -1.64 5.71 23.55
C THR A 78 -1.65 4.59 24.59
N GLY A 79 -0.54 3.87 24.76
CA GLY A 79 -0.44 2.67 25.61
C GLY A 79 -1.20 1.46 25.08
N GLN A 80 -1.86 1.56 23.93
CA GLN A 80 -2.70 0.49 23.39
C GLN A 80 -1.86 -0.61 22.73
N ASN A 81 -2.29 -1.85 22.92
CA ASN A 81 -1.74 -3.00 22.20
C ASN A 81 -2.14 -2.93 20.72
N HIS A 82 -1.16 -3.07 19.84
CA HIS A 82 -1.32 -3.21 18.41
C HIS A 82 -0.76 -4.56 17.99
N ARG A 83 -1.65 -5.48 17.60
CA ARG A 83 -1.27 -6.82 17.13
C ARG A 83 -1.21 -6.85 15.62
N MET A 84 -0.04 -7.22 15.09
CA MET A 84 0.21 -7.54 13.69
C MET A 84 0.16 -9.06 13.54
N TYR A 85 -0.78 -9.57 12.75
CA TYR A 85 -0.99 -11.00 12.59
C TYR A 85 -1.11 -11.36 11.12
N LYS A 86 -0.32 -12.33 10.66
CA LYS A 86 -0.26 -12.81 9.27
C LYS A 86 -0.31 -11.67 8.27
N LEU A 87 0.61 -10.72 8.46
CA LEU A 87 0.67 -9.43 7.81
C LEU A 87 1.88 -9.38 6.88
N PHE A 88 1.66 -9.03 5.62
CA PHE A 88 2.72 -8.64 4.71
C PHE A 88 2.72 -7.11 4.60
N LEU A 89 3.90 -6.51 4.70
CA LEU A 89 4.13 -5.08 4.60
C LEU A 89 5.06 -4.84 3.42
N ASP A 90 4.65 -3.92 2.56
CA ASP A 90 5.45 -3.41 1.46
C ASP A 90 5.39 -1.88 1.45
N ASP A 91 6.43 -1.25 0.93
CA ASP A 91 6.48 0.20 0.76
C ASP A 91 6.67 0.60 -0.70
N ILE A 92 5.98 1.68 -1.05
CA ILE A 92 6.17 2.51 -2.23
C ILE A 92 6.77 3.83 -1.75
N THR A 93 7.87 4.25 -2.36
CA THR A 93 8.41 5.61 -2.23
C THR A 93 8.41 6.22 -3.61
N LEU A 94 7.73 7.35 -3.78
CA LEU A 94 7.78 8.09 -5.05
C LEU A 94 9.17 8.68 -5.24
N THR A 95 9.71 8.59 -6.46
CA THR A 95 10.89 9.39 -6.82
C THR A 95 10.53 10.88 -6.82
N GLN A 96 11.53 11.76 -6.88
CA GLN A 96 11.28 13.20 -6.95
C GLN A 96 10.36 13.56 -8.14
N ASP A 97 10.67 13.06 -9.34
CA ASP A 97 9.86 13.31 -10.54
C ASP A 97 8.42 12.76 -10.40
N GLU A 98 8.25 11.59 -9.79
CA GLU A 98 6.93 10.99 -9.56
C GLU A 98 6.14 11.76 -8.52
N TYR A 99 6.80 12.25 -7.48
CA TYR A 99 6.20 13.11 -6.47
C TYR A 99 5.70 14.42 -7.09
N GLU A 100 6.53 15.10 -7.87
CA GLU A 100 6.17 16.36 -8.54
C GLU A 100 4.98 16.15 -9.51
N LYS A 101 4.99 15.06 -10.27
CA LYS A 101 3.86 14.66 -11.13
C LYS A 101 2.61 14.33 -10.32
N PHE A 102 2.74 13.54 -9.26
CA PHE A 102 1.62 13.15 -8.42
C PHE A 102 0.89 14.37 -7.83
N LEU A 103 1.60 15.45 -7.51
CA LEU A 103 1.00 16.68 -6.97
C LEU A 103 0.36 17.58 -8.01
N SER A 104 0.98 17.68 -9.18
CA SER A 104 0.62 18.65 -10.22
C SER A 104 -0.44 18.15 -11.20
N LEU A 105 -0.56 16.83 -11.37
CA LEU A 105 -1.51 16.25 -12.31
C LEU A 105 -2.94 16.15 -11.77
N SER A 106 -3.87 15.82 -12.67
CA SER A 106 -5.25 15.51 -12.31
C SER A 106 -5.31 14.33 -11.34
N ASP A 107 -6.39 14.22 -10.56
CA ASP A 107 -6.57 13.10 -9.63
C ASP A 107 -6.52 11.74 -10.33
N LYS A 108 -7.03 11.68 -11.56
CA LYS A 108 -6.95 10.49 -12.40
C LYS A 108 -5.50 10.11 -12.70
N ASP A 109 -4.69 11.03 -13.22
CA ASP A 109 -3.30 10.71 -13.58
C ASP A 109 -2.45 10.45 -12.33
N SER A 110 -2.75 11.12 -11.21
CA SER A 110 -2.17 10.80 -9.90
C SER A 110 -2.51 9.37 -9.46
N LEU A 111 -3.75 8.90 -9.69
CA LEU A 111 -4.15 7.52 -9.42
C LEU A 111 -3.47 6.53 -10.35
N ASP A 112 -3.22 6.88 -11.61
CA ASP A 112 -2.46 6.04 -12.54
C ASP A 112 -1.04 5.77 -12.02
N ILE A 113 -0.37 6.78 -11.43
CA ILE A 113 0.93 6.60 -10.76
C ILE A 113 0.80 5.58 -9.62
N VAL A 114 -0.21 5.74 -8.75
CA VAL A 114 -0.45 4.84 -7.62
C VAL A 114 -0.74 3.41 -8.10
N ARG A 115 -1.61 3.23 -9.10
CA ARG A 115 -1.89 1.91 -9.71
C ARG A 115 -0.61 1.24 -10.18
N ASN A 116 0.20 1.96 -10.97
CA ASN A 116 1.39 1.38 -11.56
C ASN A 116 2.37 0.95 -10.46
N LYS A 117 2.56 1.78 -9.43
CA LYS A 117 3.40 1.43 -8.27
C LYS A 117 2.89 0.23 -7.48
N ILE A 118 1.59 0.13 -7.23
CA ILE A 118 1.01 -1.03 -6.55
C ILE A 118 1.18 -2.28 -7.43
N THR A 119 0.99 -2.16 -8.75
CA THR A 119 1.17 -3.27 -9.69
C THR A 119 2.60 -3.80 -9.66
N ASP A 120 3.60 -2.92 -9.69
CA ASP A 120 5.02 -3.30 -9.57
C ASP A 120 5.32 -3.97 -8.22
N LEU A 121 4.63 -3.53 -7.16
CA LEU A 121 4.81 -4.05 -5.80
C LEU A 121 4.38 -5.52 -5.68
N LEU A 122 3.41 -5.96 -6.48
CA LEU A 122 2.89 -7.32 -6.43
C LEU A 122 3.96 -8.39 -6.70
N GLU A 123 5.02 -8.07 -7.42
CA GLU A 123 6.15 -8.97 -7.65
C GLU A 123 6.89 -9.33 -6.35
N ASN A 124 6.75 -8.53 -5.28
CA ASN A 124 7.30 -8.88 -3.97
C ASN A 124 6.58 -10.07 -3.31
N LEU A 125 5.34 -10.39 -3.72
CA LEU A 125 4.62 -11.57 -3.22
C LEU A 125 5.29 -12.88 -3.63
N ASP A 126 6.10 -12.90 -4.68
CA ASP A 126 6.90 -14.09 -5.03
C ASP A 126 8.07 -14.33 -4.08
N LYS A 127 8.39 -13.34 -3.24
CA LYS A 127 9.44 -13.40 -2.23
C LYS A 127 8.88 -13.69 -0.83
N LEU A 128 7.61 -14.10 -0.72
CA LEU A 128 7.03 -14.54 0.54
C LEU A 128 7.86 -15.68 1.14
N PRO A 129 8.05 -15.68 2.48
CA PRO A 129 8.88 -16.70 3.11
C PRO A 129 8.22 -18.08 3.00
N LYS A 130 9.04 -19.15 2.90
CA LYS A 130 8.59 -20.56 2.74
C LYS A 130 7.56 -21.07 3.76
N LYS A 131 7.38 -20.37 4.89
CA LYS A 131 6.39 -20.68 5.91
C LYS A 131 4.96 -20.26 5.53
N VAL A 132 4.80 -19.35 4.56
CA VAL A 132 3.50 -19.00 3.98
C VAL A 132 3.22 -20.04 2.91
N LYS A 133 2.36 -21.01 3.22
CA LYS A 133 2.02 -22.14 2.34
C LYS A 133 0.60 -22.06 1.83
N ASP A 134 -0.31 -21.55 2.67
CA ASP A 134 -1.72 -21.38 2.37
C ASP A 134 -2.01 -19.93 1.99
N PHE A 135 -1.56 -19.55 0.79
CA PHE A 135 -1.88 -18.27 0.16
C PHE A 135 -1.96 -18.40 -1.37
N ASP A 136 -3.14 -18.23 -1.94
CA ASP A 136 -3.43 -18.16 -3.37
C ASP A 136 -2.98 -16.80 -3.93
N LYS A 137 -1.66 -16.67 -4.06
CA LYS A 137 -1.00 -15.46 -4.53
C LYS A 137 -1.43 -15.04 -5.94
N ASP A 138 -1.68 -16.01 -6.82
CA ASP A 138 -1.96 -15.73 -8.22
C ASP A 138 -3.35 -15.14 -8.37
N ARG A 139 -4.35 -15.71 -7.67
CA ARG A 139 -5.69 -15.12 -7.59
C ARG A 139 -5.67 -13.76 -6.92
N PHE A 140 -4.90 -13.58 -5.84
CA PHE A 140 -4.77 -12.29 -5.19
C PHE A 140 -4.21 -11.21 -6.13
N LYS A 141 -3.13 -11.52 -6.86
CA LYS A 141 -2.53 -10.62 -7.84
C LYS A 141 -3.51 -10.24 -8.96
N LEU A 142 -4.26 -11.22 -9.47
CA LEU A 142 -5.28 -10.99 -10.50
C LEU A 142 -6.40 -10.07 -10.00
N ASP A 143 -6.93 -10.35 -8.80
CA ASP A 143 -7.97 -9.54 -8.18
C ASP A 143 -7.50 -8.10 -7.90
N MET A 144 -6.23 -7.91 -7.50
CA MET A 144 -5.65 -6.58 -7.32
C MET A 144 -5.55 -5.80 -8.62
N LYS A 145 -5.01 -6.42 -9.68
CA LYS A 145 -4.92 -5.78 -10.99
C LYS A 145 -6.30 -5.38 -11.50
N PHE A 146 -7.26 -6.29 -11.43
CA PHE A 146 -8.65 -6.03 -11.79
C PHE A 146 -9.25 -4.87 -10.98
N PHE A 147 -9.10 -4.86 -9.65
CA PHE A 147 -9.59 -3.76 -8.81
C PHE A 147 -9.00 -2.42 -9.25
N LEU A 148 -7.68 -2.34 -9.43
CA LEU A 148 -7.02 -1.09 -9.77
C LEU A 148 -7.44 -0.57 -11.15
N GLU A 149 -7.60 -1.46 -12.13
CA GLU A 149 -8.10 -1.12 -13.46
C GLU A 149 -9.53 -0.56 -13.41
N GLN A 150 -10.42 -1.22 -12.67
CA GLN A 150 -11.80 -0.77 -12.49
C GLN A 150 -11.87 0.57 -11.74
N PHE A 151 -11.06 0.74 -10.69
CA PHE A 151 -11.08 1.95 -9.86
C PHE A 151 -10.66 3.19 -10.67
N VAL A 152 -9.58 3.07 -11.44
CA VAL A 152 -9.12 4.18 -12.30
C VAL A 152 -10.14 4.46 -13.41
N SER A 153 -10.70 3.42 -14.03
CA SER A 153 -11.67 3.58 -15.12
C SER A 153 -12.98 4.23 -14.65
N ASN A 154 -13.46 3.88 -13.45
CA ASN A 154 -14.68 4.47 -12.89
C ASN A 154 -14.47 5.88 -12.31
N SER A 155 -13.21 6.32 -12.16
CA SER A 155 -12.87 7.70 -11.80
C SER A 155 -12.92 8.66 -13.01
N LEU A 156 -13.38 8.19 -14.18
CA LEU A 156 -13.57 8.95 -15.43
C LEU A 156 -14.99 9.53 -15.61
N GLY A 157 -15.93 9.16 -14.73
CA GLY A 157 -17.34 9.54 -14.80
C GLY A 157 -17.71 10.67 -13.86
#